data_AF-A0A1Y5GLW8-F1
#
_entry.id   AF-A0A1Y5GLW8-F1
#
_cell.length_a   1.000
_cell.length_b   1.000
_cell.length_c   1.000
_cell.angle_alpha   90.00
_cell.angle_beta   90.00
_cell.angle_gamma   90.00
#
_symmetry.space_group_name_H-M   'P 1'
#
loop_
_entity.id
_entity.type
_entity.pdbx_description
1 polymer ?
#
loop_
_entity_poly.entity_id
_entity_poly.type
_entity_poly.pdbx_seq_one_letter_code
_entity_poly.pdbx_strand_id
1 'polypeptide(L)'
;MTRNVELPPGWKLPEEIVRRLGSSSGRQRVISENDNILIVLHKPPLKHESHRESVFLWRNEKGIWDVSERGGGLNSLDDFLENYVRIEEALGDGYEKAANASDFFELLEKIAPVQRAVKNMSETLQEARQVVGEELVDHRNKAEELHRNIELLYIDCKNGLDYAIAKKTEEQSEMQRQALAAGHRLKSSWLYFYLLQQ
;
A
#
# COMPACT_ATOMS: atom_id res chain seq x y z
N MET A 1 7.11 0.21 -34.84
CA MET A 1 7.37 -0.04 -33.41
C MET A 1 6.80 1.12 -32.62
N THR A 2 5.77 0.90 -31.82
CA THR A 2 5.12 1.95 -31.02
C THR A 2 6.05 2.31 -29.88
N ARG A 3 6.65 3.51 -29.92
CA ARG A 3 7.54 4.00 -28.85
C ARG A 3 6.71 4.14 -27.58
N ASN A 4 7.18 3.58 -26.47
CA ASN A 4 6.56 3.82 -25.18
C ASN A 4 6.75 5.31 -24.83
N VAL A 5 5.64 6.04 -24.73
CA VAL A 5 5.62 7.51 -24.55
C VAL A 5 6.05 7.90 -23.13
N GLU A 6 6.09 6.94 -22.19
CA GLU A 6 6.46 7.14 -20.79
C GLU A 6 7.98 7.16 -20.55
N LEU A 7 8.79 6.70 -21.51
CA LEU A 7 10.25 6.71 -21.38
C LEU A 7 10.85 8.10 -21.68
N PRO A 8 11.87 8.54 -20.93
CA PRO A 8 12.54 9.82 -21.20
C PRO A 8 13.09 9.93 -22.63
N PRO A 9 12.94 11.09 -23.29
CA PRO A 9 13.49 11.32 -24.61
C PRO A 9 15.03 11.34 -24.53
N GLY A 10 15.68 10.37 -25.17
CA GLY A 10 17.14 10.29 -25.24
C GLY A 10 17.73 8.98 -24.73
N TRP A 11 16.95 8.16 -24.02
CA TRP A 11 17.38 6.83 -23.61
C TRP A 11 17.59 5.94 -24.84
N LYS A 12 18.79 5.35 -24.95
CA LYS A 12 19.19 4.45 -26.03
C LYS A 12 19.12 3.00 -25.57
N LEU A 13 17.92 2.56 -25.17
CA LEU A 13 17.68 1.19 -24.75
C LEU A 13 17.88 0.21 -25.92
N PRO A 14 18.40 -1.01 -25.66
CA PRO A 14 18.43 -2.09 -26.65
C PRO A 14 17.03 -2.45 -27.18
N GLU A 15 16.94 -2.90 -28.43
CA GLU A 15 15.66 -3.23 -29.07
C GLU A 15 14.93 -4.37 -28.34
N GLU A 16 15.67 -5.31 -27.75
CA GLU A 16 15.12 -6.42 -26.97
C GLU A 16 14.39 -5.92 -25.73
N ILE A 17 14.96 -4.93 -25.01
CA ILE A 17 14.33 -4.31 -23.85
C ILE A 17 13.07 -3.56 -24.28
N VAL A 18 13.14 -2.78 -25.36
CA VAL A 18 11.98 -2.04 -25.88
C VAL A 18 10.85 -3.00 -26.29
N ARG A 19 11.19 -4.12 -26.96
CA ARG A 19 10.23 -5.15 -27.36
C ARG A 19 9.56 -5.81 -26.15
N ARG A 20 10.32 -6.12 -25.09
CA ARG A 20 9.80 -6.73 -23.85
C ARG A 20 9.00 -5.74 -23.00
N LEU A 21 9.37 -4.46 -23.00
CA LEU A 21 8.61 -3.41 -22.32
C LEU A 21 7.23 -3.27 -22.95
N GLY A 22 7.17 -3.22 -24.29
CA GLY A 22 5.93 -3.07 -25.04
C GLY A 22 5.44 -1.62 -25.06
N SER A 23 4.11 -1.44 -25.21
CA SER A 23 3.48 -0.13 -25.38
C SER A 23 3.15 0.61 -24.07
N SER A 24 3.30 -0.05 -22.92
CA SER A 24 3.05 0.53 -21.58
C SER A 24 4.03 -0.05 -20.56
N SER A 25 4.35 0.70 -19.51
CA SER A 25 5.12 0.24 -18.33
C SER A 25 4.67 -1.13 -17.81
N GLY A 26 3.37 -1.28 -17.54
CA GLY A 26 2.75 -2.52 -17.11
C GLY A 26 2.87 -2.75 -15.59
N ARG A 27 3.42 -3.90 -15.19
CA ARG A 27 3.67 -4.23 -13.77
C ARG A 27 5.10 -3.85 -13.38
N GLN A 28 5.34 -3.67 -12.08
CA GLN A 28 6.70 -3.58 -11.55
C GLN A 28 7.44 -4.87 -11.87
N ARG A 29 8.62 -4.77 -12.49
CA ARG A 29 9.40 -5.90 -13.00
C ARG A 29 10.80 -5.46 -13.39
N VAL A 30 11.67 -6.46 -13.53
CA VAL A 30 12.98 -6.29 -14.16
C VAL A 30 12.97 -6.83 -15.59
N ILE A 31 13.63 -6.12 -16.50
CA ILE A 31 13.94 -6.57 -17.86
C ILE A 31 15.46 -6.49 -18.00
N SER A 32 16.11 -7.65 -18.06
CA SER A 32 17.56 -7.75 -18.30
C SER A 32 17.82 -8.40 -19.66
N GLU A 33 18.66 -7.75 -20.46
CA GLU A 33 19.12 -8.20 -21.79
C GLU A 33 20.50 -7.60 -22.08
N ASN A 34 21.45 -8.37 -22.62
CA ASN A 34 22.76 -7.87 -23.09
C ASN A 34 23.47 -6.93 -22.09
N ASP A 35 23.60 -7.34 -20.82
CA ASP A 35 24.17 -6.54 -19.71
C ASP A 35 23.46 -5.21 -19.42
N ASN A 36 22.34 -4.94 -20.08
CA ASN A 36 21.45 -3.82 -19.79
C ASN A 36 20.32 -4.29 -18.88
N ILE A 37 19.93 -3.44 -17.94
CA ILE A 37 18.88 -3.74 -16.98
C ILE A 37 17.93 -2.56 -16.93
N LEU A 38 16.65 -2.81 -17.17
CA LEU A 38 15.58 -1.86 -16.98
C LEU A 38 14.71 -2.34 -15.81
N ILE A 39 14.61 -1.51 -14.78
CA ILE A 39 13.71 -1.71 -13.64
C ILE A 39 12.51 -0.79 -13.85
N VAL A 40 11.32 -1.38 -13.75
CA VAL A 40 10.05 -0.64 -13.75
C VAL A 40 9.50 -0.67 -12.34
N LEU A 41 9.35 0.50 -11.72
CA LEU A 41 8.73 0.70 -10.41
C LEU A 41 7.49 1.60 -10.55
N HIS A 42 6.65 1.66 -9.51
CA HIS A 42 5.50 2.57 -9.48
C HIS A 42 5.58 3.52 -8.31
N LYS A 43 5.20 4.78 -8.53
CA LYS A 43 5.01 5.75 -7.44
C LYS A 43 3.91 5.27 -6.48
N PRO A 44 3.95 5.74 -5.21
CA PRO A 44 2.91 5.41 -4.27
C PRO A 44 1.52 5.76 -4.83
N PRO A 45 0.51 4.89 -4.63
CA PRO A 45 -0.82 5.14 -5.15
C PRO A 45 -1.44 6.36 -4.45
N LEU A 46 -1.78 7.39 -5.22
CA LEU A 46 -2.52 8.54 -4.71
C LEU A 46 -4.02 8.21 -4.57
N LYS A 47 -4.69 8.93 -3.66
CA LYS A 47 -6.13 8.77 -3.42
C LYS A 47 -6.89 9.07 -4.72
N HIS A 48 -7.68 8.10 -5.18
CA HIS A 48 -8.53 8.18 -6.39
C HIS A 48 -7.83 8.18 -7.75
N GLU A 49 -6.54 7.89 -7.84
CA GLU A 49 -5.90 7.71 -9.14
C GLU A 49 -6.04 6.27 -9.64
N SER A 50 -6.66 6.11 -10.80
CA SER A 50 -6.73 4.83 -11.52
C SER A 50 -5.45 4.53 -12.29
N HIS A 51 -4.63 5.55 -12.54
CA HIS A 51 -3.39 5.44 -13.28
C HIS A 51 -2.19 5.38 -12.31
N ARG A 52 -1.29 4.43 -12.53
CA ARG A 52 -0.07 4.29 -11.73
C ARG A 52 1.06 4.96 -12.48
N GLU A 53 1.62 6.01 -11.91
CA GLU A 53 2.79 6.66 -12.49
C GLU A 53 4.03 5.76 -12.33
N SER A 54 4.68 5.48 -13.46
CA SER A 54 5.84 4.58 -13.50
C SER A 54 7.14 5.35 -13.36
N VAL A 55 8.08 4.74 -12.63
CA VAL A 55 9.47 5.19 -12.51
C VAL A 55 10.34 4.13 -13.15
N PHE A 56 11.20 4.56 -14.08
CA PHE A 56 12.13 3.69 -14.77
C PHE A 56 13.55 3.94 -14.26
N LEU A 57 14.28 2.86 -14.03
CA LEU A 57 15.72 2.89 -13.79
C LEU A 57 16.40 2.02 -14.84
N TRP A 58 17.32 2.60 -15.60
CA TRP A 58 18.09 1.89 -16.59
C TRP A 58 19.55 1.89 -16.20
N ARG A 59 20.12 0.69 -16.05
CA ARG A 59 21.55 0.46 -15.99
C ARG A 59 22.03 0.04 -17.38
N ASN A 60 22.93 0.80 -17.96
CA ASN A 60 23.54 0.44 -19.23
C ASN A 60 24.67 -0.60 -19.06
N GLU A 61 25.17 -1.11 -20.17
CA GLU A 61 26.29 -2.08 -20.25
C GLU A 61 27.57 -1.61 -19.54
N LYS A 62 27.74 -0.29 -19.34
CA LYS A 62 28.89 0.31 -18.64
C LYS A 62 28.67 0.45 -17.14
N GLY A 63 27.50 0.02 -16.63
CA GLY A 63 27.11 0.16 -15.24
C GLY A 63 26.68 1.56 -14.82
N ILE A 64 26.37 2.43 -15.79
CA ILE A 64 25.87 3.78 -15.49
C ILE A 64 24.35 3.71 -15.37
N TRP A 65 23.83 4.33 -14.31
CA TRP A 65 22.41 4.41 -14.01
C TRP A 65 21.79 5.71 -14.51
N ASP A 66 20.72 5.58 -15.26
CA ASP A 66 19.79 6.64 -15.64
C ASP A 66 18.43 6.38 -15.00
N VAL A 67 17.77 7.43 -14.52
CA VAL A 67 16.44 7.35 -13.89
C VAL A 67 15.47 8.30 -14.60
N SER A 68 14.20 7.91 -14.73
CA SER A 68 13.19 8.74 -15.41
C SER A 68 12.78 9.98 -14.61
N GLU A 69 12.93 9.91 -13.29
CA GLU A 69 12.71 11.03 -12.37
C GLU A 69 13.86 12.04 -12.42
N ARG A 70 13.61 13.26 -11.92
CA ARG A 70 14.66 14.27 -11.81
C ARG A 70 15.65 13.87 -10.72
N GLY A 71 16.93 13.98 -11.04
CA GLY A 71 18.04 13.49 -10.22
C GLY A 71 18.74 12.36 -10.98
N GLY A 72 20.07 12.40 -11.02
CA GLY A 72 20.86 11.42 -11.76
C GLY A 72 21.17 10.21 -10.89
N GLY A 73 21.11 9.02 -11.48
CA GLY A 73 21.60 7.78 -10.87
C GLY A 73 20.77 7.26 -9.69
N LEU A 74 21.39 6.41 -8.87
CA LEU A 74 20.71 5.69 -7.78
C LEU A 74 20.24 6.60 -6.64
N ASN A 75 20.74 7.82 -6.49
CA ASN A 75 20.23 8.77 -5.49
C ASN A 75 18.72 9.07 -5.69
N SER A 76 18.24 9.06 -6.93
CA SER A 76 16.81 9.20 -7.19
C SER A 76 15.98 7.99 -6.73
N LEU A 77 16.60 6.81 -6.58
CA LEU A 77 15.95 5.66 -5.95
C LEU A 77 15.82 5.85 -4.44
N ASP A 78 16.79 6.51 -3.80
CA ASP A 78 16.68 6.86 -2.38
C ASP A 78 15.52 7.80 -2.13
N ASP A 79 15.41 8.88 -2.93
CA ASP A 79 14.29 9.83 -2.87
C ASP A 79 12.94 9.13 -3.13
N PHE A 80 12.92 8.19 -4.07
CA PHE A 80 11.74 7.38 -4.37
C PHE A 80 11.30 6.53 -3.17
N LEU A 81 12.24 5.81 -2.52
CA LEU A 81 11.95 5.01 -1.34
C LEU A 81 11.56 5.89 -0.14
N GLU A 82 12.16 7.06 -0.01
CA GLU A 82 11.84 8.04 1.03
C GLU A 82 10.39 8.53 0.95
N ASN A 83 9.83 8.66 -0.26
CA ASN A 83 8.41 8.98 -0.42
C ASN A 83 7.50 7.89 0.16
N TYR A 84 7.88 6.62 0.04
CA TYR A 84 7.13 5.55 0.69
C TYR A 84 7.32 5.52 2.21
N VAL A 85 8.52 5.83 2.72
CA VAL A 85 8.76 5.95 4.17
C VAL A 85 7.84 7.00 4.78
N ARG A 86 7.73 8.19 4.18
CA ARG A 86 6.79 9.24 4.66
C ARG A 86 5.33 8.79 4.66
N ILE A 87 4.95 7.94 3.72
CA ILE A 87 3.60 7.38 3.67
C ILE A 87 3.41 6.35 4.78
N GLU A 88 4.41 5.51 5.03
CA GLU A 88 4.40 4.55 6.14
C GLU A 88 4.27 5.26 7.49
N GLU A 89 5.06 6.32 7.73
CA GLU A 89 4.94 7.18 8.91
C GLU A 89 3.53 7.78 9.05
N ALA A 90 2.98 8.36 7.98
CA ALA A 90 1.64 8.95 8.00
C ALA A 90 0.52 7.92 8.24
N LEU A 91 0.69 6.69 7.76
CA LEU A 91 -0.24 5.59 8.04
C LEU A 91 -0.10 5.12 9.49
N GLY A 92 1.11 5.08 10.04
CA GLY A 92 1.40 4.79 11.45
C GLY A 92 0.73 5.81 12.38
N ASP A 93 0.91 7.10 12.11
CA ASP A 93 0.20 8.19 12.81
C ASP A 93 -1.33 8.03 12.75
N GLY A 94 -1.84 7.55 11.61
CA GLY A 94 -3.26 7.27 11.42
C GLY A 94 -3.74 6.12 12.30
N TYR A 95 -2.92 5.08 12.44
CA TYR A 95 -3.20 3.93 13.30
C TYR A 95 -3.24 4.32 14.78
N GLU A 96 -2.26 5.11 15.25
CA GLU A 96 -2.24 5.57 16.65
C GLU A 96 -3.46 6.41 17.04
N LYS A 97 -4.06 7.12 16.08
CA LYS A 97 -5.25 7.96 16.28
C LYS A 97 -6.56 7.20 16.13
N ALA A 98 -6.54 5.98 15.58
CA ALA A 98 -7.75 5.22 15.32
C ALA A 98 -8.35 4.67 16.63
N ALA A 99 -9.63 4.96 16.87
CA ALA A 99 -10.31 4.57 18.11
C ALA A 99 -11.55 3.71 17.87
N ASN A 100 -12.13 3.76 16.66
CA ASN A 100 -13.37 3.06 16.35
C ASN A 100 -13.30 2.33 14.99
N ALA A 101 -14.30 1.48 14.74
CA ALA A 101 -14.36 0.67 13.53
C ALA A 101 -14.33 1.48 12.22
N SER A 102 -14.90 2.70 12.22
CA SER A 102 -14.83 3.58 11.05
C SER A 102 -13.41 4.05 10.78
N ASP A 103 -12.67 4.44 11.82
CA ASP A 103 -11.29 4.91 11.68
C ASP A 103 -10.39 3.79 11.13
N PHE A 104 -10.51 2.58 11.67
CA PHE A 104 -9.76 1.43 11.17
C PHE A 104 -10.15 1.06 9.74
N PHE A 105 -11.43 1.12 9.39
CA PHE A 105 -11.89 0.85 8.03
C PHE A 105 -11.30 1.86 7.02
N GLU A 106 -11.39 3.16 7.32
CA GLU A 106 -10.80 4.22 6.47
C GLU A 106 -9.28 4.08 6.34
N LEU A 107 -8.61 3.63 7.39
CA LEU A 107 -7.18 3.39 7.36
C LEU A 107 -6.82 2.17 6.51
N LEU A 108 -7.57 1.05 6.63
CA LEU A 108 -7.37 -0.13 5.78
C LEU A 108 -7.53 0.17 4.29
N GLU A 109 -8.48 1.03 3.91
CA GLU A 109 -8.65 1.46 2.51
C GLU A 109 -7.42 2.20 1.97
N LYS A 110 -6.67 2.90 2.84
CA LYS A 110 -5.42 3.59 2.49
C LYS A 110 -4.22 2.63 2.48
N ILE A 111 -4.12 1.74 3.46
CA ILE A 111 -2.99 0.81 3.57
C ILE A 111 -3.00 -0.22 2.44
N ALA A 112 -4.16 -0.80 2.10
CA ALA A 112 -4.25 -1.90 1.14
C ALA A 112 -3.62 -1.63 -0.25
N PRO A 113 -3.82 -0.47 -0.92
CA PRO A 113 -3.12 -0.17 -2.16
C PRO A 113 -1.62 0.04 -1.95
N VAL A 114 -1.19 0.65 -0.85
CA VAL A 114 0.23 0.87 -0.52
C VAL A 114 0.94 -0.47 -0.28
N GLN A 115 0.35 -1.36 0.52
CA GLN A 115 0.88 -2.71 0.76
C GLN A 115 1.14 -3.46 -0.54
N ARG A 116 0.17 -3.43 -1.48
CA ARG A 116 0.35 -4.06 -2.80
C ARG A 116 1.48 -3.41 -3.60
N ALA A 117 1.62 -2.09 -3.56
CA ALA A 117 2.67 -1.38 -4.29
C ALA A 117 4.06 -1.72 -3.72
N VAL A 118 4.21 -1.65 -2.40
CA VAL A 118 5.46 -1.92 -1.69
C VAL A 118 5.88 -3.39 -1.81
N LYS A 119 4.94 -4.34 -1.73
CA LYS A 119 5.23 -5.76 -1.97
C LYS A 119 5.86 -5.99 -3.35
N ASN A 120 5.18 -5.51 -4.40
CA ASN A 120 5.66 -5.66 -5.77
C ASN A 120 7.00 -4.94 -6.00
N MET A 121 7.21 -3.80 -5.35
CA MET A 121 8.47 -3.05 -5.39
C MET A 121 9.61 -3.83 -4.74
N SER A 122 9.38 -4.38 -3.54
CA SER A 122 10.35 -5.21 -2.81
C SER A 122 10.74 -6.45 -3.62
N GLU A 123 9.76 -7.16 -4.19
CA GLU A 123 10.00 -8.30 -5.09
C GLU A 123 10.81 -7.89 -6.35
N THR A 124 10.50 -6.74 -6.94
CA THR A 124 11.20 -6.22 -8.12
C THR A 124 12.64 -5.82 -7.81
N LEU A 125 12.89 -5.17 -6.67
CA LEU A 125 14.25 -4.80 -6.25
C LEU A 125 15.06 -6.02 -5.83
N GLN A 126 14.43 -7.06 -5.29
CA GLN A 126 15.06 -8.34 -5.04
C GLN A 126 15.48 -9.04 -6.34
N GLU A 127 14.62 -9.06 -7.35
CA GLU A 127 14.96 -9.56 -8.70
C GLU A 127 16.10 -8.73 -9.30
N ALA A 128 16.05 -7.40 -9.19
CA ALA A 128 17.08 -6.52 -9.74
C ALA A 128 18.43 -6.76 -9.09
N ARG A 129 18.46 -6.93 -7.76
CA ARG A 129 19.68 -7.25 -7.00
C ARG A 129 20.28 -8.59 -7.42
N GLN A 130 19.47 -9.59 -7.77
CA GLN A 130 19.98 -10.88 -8.26
C GLN A 130 20.72 -10.75 -9.59
N VAL A 131 20.36 -9.76 -10.41
CA VAL A 131 21.01 -9.52 -11.71
C VAL A 131 22.19 -8.54 -11.58
N VAL A 132 22.01 -7.43 -10.84
CA VAL A 132 23.01 -6.36 -10.71
C VAL A 132 24.12 -6.70 -9.71
N GLY A 133 23.78 -7.35 -8.61
CA GLY A 133 24.69 -7.59 -7.49
C GLY A 133 24.64 -6.51 -6.41
N GLU A 134 25.81 -6.09 -5.91
CA GLU A 134 25.94 -5.34 -4.66
C GLU A 134 25.40 -3.90 -4.71
N GLU A 135 25.33 -3.29 -5.90
CA GLU A 135 24.91 -1.89 -6.09
C GLU A 135 23.49 -1.58 -5.56
N LEU A 136 22.61 -2.59 -5.46
CA LEU A 136 21.22 -2.45 -5.03
C LEU A 136 20.94 -3.04 -3.64
N VAL A 137 21.96 -3.45 -2.89
CA VAL A 137 21.77 -4.12 -1.59
C VAL A 137 21.01 -3.23 -0.61
N ASP A 138 21.41 -1.96 -0.49
CA ASP A 138 20.82 -1.03 0.47
C ASP A 138 19.39 -0.65 0.07
N HIS A 139 19.14 -0.36 -1.21
CA HIS A 139 17.79 -0.09 -1.72
C HIS A 139 16.85 -1.29 -1.54
N ARG A 140 17.36 -2.51 -1.78
CA ARG A 140 16.60 -3.74 -1.54
C ARG A 140 16.27 -3.90 -0.06
N ASN A 141 17.26 -3.72 0.83
CA ASN A 141 17.05 -3.84 2.27
C ASN A 141 15.98 -2.85 2.75
N LYS A 142 16.07 -1.58 2.33
CA LYS A 142 15.07 -0.54 2.67
C LYS A 142 13.68 -0.90 2.15
N ALA A 143 13.57 -1.44 0.93
CA ALA A 143 12.29 -1.87 0.38
C ALA A 143 11.70 -3.10 1.09
N GLU A 144 12.53 -4.04 1.54
CA GLU A 144 12.13 -5.21 2.34
C GLU A 144 11.63 -4.79 3.73
N GLU A 145 12.34 -3.89 4.39
CA GLU A 145 11.93 -3.33 5.69
C GLU A 145 10.58 -2.60 5.57
N LEU A 146 10.45 -1.73 4.58
CA LEU A 146 9.21 -1.02 4.31
C LEU A 146 8.04 -1.97 4.00
N HIS A 147 8.28 -3.04 3.24
CA HIS A 147 7.26 -4.07 2.97
C HIS A 147 6.79 -4.71 4.26
N ARG A 148 7.73 -5.12 5.12
CA ARG A 148 7.42 -5.73 6.40
C ARG A 148 6.65 -4.78 7.32
N ASN A 149 7.05 -3.52 7.42
CA ASN A 149 6.39 -2.54 8.28
C ASN A 149 4.94 -2.29 7.84
N ILE A 150 4.72 -2.08 6.54
CA ILE A 150 3.38 -1.91 5.98
C ILE A 150 2.52 -3.17 6.13
N GLU A 151 3.10 -4.36 5.98
CA GLU A 151 2.39 -5.63 6.19
C GLU A 151 1.94 -5.78 7.66
N LEU A 152 2.83 -5.50 8.61
CA LEU A 152 2.49 -5.51 10.04
C LEU A 152 1.39 -4.50 10.36
N LEU A 153 1.52 -3.27 9.88
CA LEU A 153 0.52 -2.22 10.08
C LEU A 153 -0.85 -2.61 9.50
N TYR A 154 -0.88 -3.24 8.32
CA TYR A 154 -2.12 -3.75 7.73
C TYR A 154 -2.79 -4.80 8.64
N ILE A 155 -2.00 -5.74 9.16
CA ILE A 155 -2.48 -6.80 10.06
C ILE A 155 -3.00 -6.19 11.36
N ASP A 156 -2.26 -5.27 11.97
CA ASP A 156 -2.63 -4.62 13.22
C ASP A 156 -3.92 -3.79 13.06
N CYS A 157 -4.04 -3.05 11.96
CA CYS A 157 -5.24 -2.29 11.63
C CYS A 157 -6.47 -3.20 11.45
N LYS A 158 -6.30 -4.35 10.80
CA LYS A 158 -7.35 -5.36 10.65
C LYS A 158 -7.78 -5.94 12.00
N ASN A 159 -6.82 -6.29 12.85
CA ASN A 159 -7.09 -6.79 14.20
C ASN A 159 -7.81 -5.74 15.05
N GLY A 160 -7.42 -4.47 14.94
CA GLY A 160 -8.07 -3.34 15.60
C GLY A 160 -9.53 -3.17 15.16
N LEU A 161 -9.81 -3.30 13.85
CA LEU A 161 -11.18 -3.29 13.32
C LEU A 161 -12.02 -4.43 13.89
N ASP A 162 -11.50 -5.66 13.86
CA ASP A 162 -12.21 -6.84 14.36
C ASP A 162 -12.54 -6.70 15.85
N TYR A 163 -11.60 -6.20 16.65
CA TYR A 163 -11.81 -5.89 18.06
C TYR A 163 -12.89 -4.81 18.25
N ALA A 164 -12.83 -3.71 17.50
CA ALA A 164 -13.78 -2.61 17.62
C ALA A 164 -15.22 -3.05 17.25
N ILE A 165 -15.37 -3.90 16.23
CA ILE A 165 -16.66 -4.49 15.85
C ILE A 165 -17.19 -5.39 16.97
N ALA A 166 -16.36 -6.26 17.53
CA ALA A 166 -16.74 -7.16 18.61
C ALA A 166 -17.20 -6.38 19.85
N LYS A 167 -16.42 -5.39 20.27
CA LYS A 167 -16.74 -4.52 21.42
C LYS A 167 -18.07 -3.78 21.24
N LYS A 168 -18.28 -3.19 20.07
CA LYS A 168 -19.54 -2.47 19.77
C LYS A 168 -20.74 -3.41 19.77
N THR A 169 -20.57 -4.65 19.31
CA THR A 169 -21.62 -5.67 19.31
C THR A 169 -22.00 -6.09 20.73
N GLU A 170 -21.01 -6.21 21.62
CA GLU A 170 -21.23 -6.49 23.04
C GLU A 170 -21.99 -5.34 23.73
N GLU A 171 -21.53 -4.10 23.57
CA GLU A 171 -22.19 -2.91 24.11
C GLU A 171 -23.65 -2.79 23.63
N GLN A 172 -23.91 -3.06 22.35
CA GLN A 172 -25.26 -3.07 21.79
C GLN A 172 -26.13 -4.19 22.38
N SER A 173 -25.56 -5.38 22.58
CA SER A 173 -26.28 -6.52 23.17
C SER A 173 -26.68 -6.24 24.62
N GLU A 174 -25.81 -5.59 25.39
CA GLU A 174 -26.12 -5.16 26.76
C GLU A 174 -27.22 -4.10 26.79
N MET A 175 -27.13 -3.07 25.94
CA MET A 175 -28.16 -2.04 25.84
C MET A 175 -29.51 -2.63 25.43
N GLN A 176 -29.55 -3.55 24.49
CA GLN A 176 -30.77 -4.26 24.08
C GLN A 176 -31.35 -5.08 25.24
N ARG A 177 -30.51 -5.77 26.02
CA ARG A 177 -30.96 -6.54 27.19
C ARG A 177 -31.58 -5.62 28.25
N GLN A 178 -30.97 -4.48 28.52
CA GLN A 178 -31.52 -3.48 29.46
C GLN A 178 -32.83 -2.89 28.96
N ALA A 179 -32.92 -2.53 27.68
CA ALA A 179 -34.13 -2.00 27.05
C ALA A 179 -35.28 -3.03 27.09
N LEU A 180 -35.00 -4.30 26.80
CA LEU A 180 -35.98 -5.39 26.90
C LEU A 180 -36.49 -5.58 28.33
N ALA A 181 -35.59 -5.56 29.33
CA ALA A 181 -35.97 -5.66 30.73
C ALA A 181 -36.84 -4.47 31.18
N ALA A 182 -36.47 -3.25 30.81
CA ALA A 182 -37.26 -2.05 31.10
C ALA A 182 -38.63 -2.08 30.40
N GLY A 183 -38.68 -2.48 29.13
CA GLY A 183 -39.91 -2.65 28.38
C GLY A 183 -40.84 -3.70 28.98
N HIS A 184 -40.30 -4.82 29.46
CA HIS A 184 -41.08 -5.85 30.16
C HIS A 184 -41.68 -5.31 31.47
N ARG A 185 -40.90 -4.57 32.27
CA ARG A 185 -41.38 -3.93 33.52
C ARG A 185 -42.50 -2.94 33.24
N LEU A 186 -42.33 -2.07 32.25
CA LEU A 186 -43.36 -1.11 31.83
C LEU A 186 -44.64 -1.84 31.43
N LYS A 187 -44.56 -2.84 30.53
CA LYS A 187 -45.74 -3.63 30.13
C LYS A 187 -46.46 -4.25 31.33
N SER A 188 -45.71 -4.78 32.29
CA SER A 188 -46.28 -5.38 33.50
C SER A 188 -47.02 -4.35 34.37
N SER A 189 -46.43 -3.17 34.59
CA SER A 189 -47.07 -2.07 35.33
C SER A 189 -48.32 -1.54 34.64
N TRP A 190 -48.27 -1.38 33.31
CA TRP A 190 -49.43 -0.96 32.51
C TRP A 190 -50.59 -1.96 32.61
N LEU A 191 -50.29 -3.25 32.52
CA LEU A 191 -51.31 -4.30 32.64
C LEU A 191 -51.97 -4.30 34.01
N TYR A 192 -51.18 -4.12 35.08
CA TYR A 192 -51.68 -4.02 36.45
C TYR A 192 -52.59 -2.80 36.65
N PHE A 193 -52.18 -1.64 36.15
CA PHE A 193 -52.96 -0.42 36.27
C PHE A 193 -54.29 -0.51 35.50
N TYR A 194 -54.26 -1.09 34.29
CA TYR A 194 -55.46 -1.32 33.48
C TYR A 194 -56.46 -2.26 34.17
N LEU A 195 -55.99 -3.34 34.80
CA LEU A 195 -56.84 -4.28 35.54
C LEU A 195 -57.46 -3.68 36.80
N LEU A 196 -56.84 -2.67 37.42
CA LEU A 196 -57.38 -1.99 38.60
C LEU A 196 -58.42 -0.91 38.28
N GLN A 197 -58.54 -0.49 37.01
CA GLN A 197 -59.54 0.49 36.56
C GLN A 197 -60.82 -0.14 35.99
N GLN A 198 -60.92 -1.47 36.01
CA GLN A 198 -62.09 -2.26 35.61
C GLN A 198 -62.77 -2.84 36.85
#